data_AF-A0A2E5DRM1-F1
#
_entry.id   AF-A0A2E5DRM1-F1
#
_cell.length_a   1.000
_cell.length_b   1.000
_cell.length_c   1.000
_cell.angle_alpha   90.00
_cell.angle_beta   90.00
_cell.angle_gamma   90.00
#
_symmetry.space_group_name_H-M   'P 1'
#
loop_
_entity.id
_entity.type
_entity.pdbx_description
1 polymer ?
#
loop_
_entity_poly.entity_id
_entity_poly.type
_entity_poly.pdbx_seq_one_letter_code
_entity_poly.pdbx_strand_id
1 'polypeptide(L)'
;MPKKNIQKTKSIKKDSGIKSAREKMIGQHIGYRYDVNLLPDYKKLTPFLKKYIEHMGWDDLNWLEDVHMGYENGKPAVFDRNINGWVTTPPKMKLPKNQQDRDMIARELLIKFQMSPNHPLVVLKKAYQKKD
;
A
#
# COMPACT_ATOMS: atom_id res chain seq x y z
N MET A 1 -37.40 15.65 54.77
CA MET A 1 -36.46 15.76 53.63
C MET A 1 -35.06 15.35 54.06
N PRO A 2 -34.53 14.21 53.59
CA PRO A 2 -33.09 13.96 53.59
C PRO A 2 -32.57 13.74 52.16
N LYS A 3 -31.52 14.49 51.81
CA LYS A 3 -30.90 14.52 50.48
C LYS A 3 -30.25 13.16 50.16
N LYS A 4 -30.69 12.50 49.07
CA LYS A 4 -30.00 11.33 48.52
C LYS A 4 -28.65 11.77 47.95
N ASN A 5 -27.56 11.39 48.61
CA ASN A 5 -26.21 11.52 48.09
C ASN A 5 -26.04 10.62 46.86
N ILE A 6 -25.81 11.24 45.70
CA ILE A 6 -25.47 10.54 44.45
C ILE A 6 -24.00 10.14 44.55
N GLN A 7 -23.72 8.88 44.88
CA GLN A 7 -22.40 8.30 44.68
C GLN A 7 -22.22 8.06 43.17
N LYS A 8 -21.48 8.96 42.51
CA LYS A 8 -20.96 8.71 41.16
C LYS A 8 -19.97 7.55 41.24
N THR A 9 -20.42 6.35 40.92
CA THR A 9 -19.55 5.22 40.61
C THR A 9 -18.75 5.58 39.36
N LYS A 10 -17.48 5.98 39.54
CA LYS A 10 -16.49 5.98 38.46
C LYS A 10 -16.32 4.53 38.02
N SER A 11 -17.04 4.14 36.96
CA SER A 11 -16.77 2.90 36.25
C SER A 11 -15.38 3.03 35.61
N ILE A 12 -14.39 2.48 36.28
CA ILE A 12 -13.09 2.20 35.68
C ILE A 12 -13.38 1.21 34.56
N LYS A 13 -13.46 1.70 33.32
CA LYS A 13 -13.49 0.83 32.13
C LYS A 13 -12.22 -0.01 32.20
N LYS A 14 -12.39 -1.30 32.48
CA LYS A 14 -11.30 -2.29 32.37
C LYS A 14 -10.75 -2.19 30.96
N ASP A 15 -9.49 -1.82 30.88
CA ASP A 15 -8.70 -1.75 29.66
C ASP A 15 -8.50 -3.17 29.12
N SER A 16 -9.52 -3.68 28.41
CA SER A 16 -9.58 -5.05 27.90
C SER A 16 -8.85 -5.22 26.57
N GLY A 17 -7.99 -4.28 26.20
CA GLY A 17 -7.42 -4.16 24.86
C GLY A 17 -5.90 -4.26 24.75
N ILE A 18 -5.15 -4.30 25.86
CA ILE A 18 -3.68 -4.24 25.83
C ILE A 18 -3.10 -5.46 26.55
N LYS A 19 -2.61 -6.44 25.80
CA LYS A 19 -2.26 -7.78 26.33
C LYS A 19 -0.76 -7.92 26.65
N SER A 20 0.12 -7.07 26.11
CA SER A 20 1.56 -7.12 26.42
C SER A 20 2.12 -5.83 27.04
N ALA A 21 3.18 -5.97 27.84
CA ALA A 21 3.92 -4.83 28.40
C ALA A 21 4.48 -3.91 27.30
N ARG A 22 4.80 -4.49 26.13
CA ARG A 22 5.24 -3.75 24.95
C ARG A 22 4.14 -2.85 24.39
N GLU A 23 2.92 -3.37 24.19
CA GLU A 23 1.76 -2.58 23.71
C GLU A 23 1.36 -1.46 24.70
N LYS A 24 1.61 -1.63 26.01
CA LYS A 24 1.42 -0.54 26.99
C LYS A 24 2.44 0.58 26.84
N MET A 25 3.66 0.28 26.40
CA MET A 25 4.72 1.27 26.20
C MET A 25 4.63 2.00 24.86
N ILE A 26 4.21 1.31 23.78
CA ILE A 26 4.19 1.86 22.42
C ILE A 26 2.80 2.31 21.96
N GLY A 27 1.75 2.00 22.71
CA GLY A 27 0.35 2.21 22.30
C GLY A 27 -0.26 0.99 21.61
N GLN A 28 -1.59 1.01 21.45
CA GLN A 28 -2.38 -0.09 20.88
C GLN A 28 -1.95 -0.36 19.43
N HIS A 29 -1.65 -1.62 19.10
CA HIS A 29 -1.43 -2.03 17.72
C HIS A 29 -2.75 -1.94 16.97
N ILE A 30 -2.97 -0.83 16.25
CA ILE A 30 -4.05 -0.75 15.27
C ILE A 30 -3.60 -1.65 14.13
N GLY A 31 -4.09 -2.89 14.09
CA GLY A 31 -3.90 -3.74 12.92
C GLY A 31 -4.32 -2.95 11.68
N TYR A 32 -3.63 -3.16 10.56
CA TYR A 32 -4.01 -2.50 9.31
C TYR A 32 -5.52 -2.63 9.12
N ARG A 33 -6.19 -1.49 8.95
CA ARG A 33 -7.56 -1.51 8.45
C ARG A 33 -7.45 -2.01 7.02
N TYR A 34 -7.64 -3.31 6.84
CA TYR A 34 -7.88 -3.87 5.53
C TYR A 34 -9.11 -3.16 4.99
N ASP A 35 -8.95 -2.19 4.11
CA ASP A 35 -10.06 -1.80 3.27
C ASP A 35 -10.30 -2.99 2.34
N VAL A 36 -11.31 -3.78 2.69
CA VAL A 36 -11.64 -5.03 2.01
C VAL A 36 -11.91 -4.82 0.51
N ASN A 37 -12.13 -3.58 0.08
CA ASN A 37 -12.32 -3.19 -1.32
C ASN A 37 -11.01 -2.88 -2.07
N LEU A 38 -9.89 -2.68 -1.37
CA LEU A 38 -8.57 -2.39 -1.96
C LEU A 38 -7.68 -3.64 -2.09
N LEU A 39 -8.07 -4.75 -1.45
CA LEU A 39 -7.37 -6.01 -1.55
C LEU A 39 -7.42 -6.54 -3.01
N PRO A 40 -6.27 -6.76 -3.66
CA PRO A 40 -6.23 -7.41 -4.97
C PRO A 40 -6.94 -8.77 -4.92
N ASP A 41 -7.79 -9.06 -5.91
CA ASP A 41 -8.11 -10.44 -6.20
C ASP A 41 -6.84 -11.11 -6.74
N TYR A 42 -6.19 -11.89 -5.88
CA TYR A 42 -4.96 -12.59 -6.20
C TYR A 42 -5.11 -13.58 -7.36
N LYS A 43 -6.34 -13.96 -7.74
CA LYS A 43 -6.58 -14.77 -8.95
C LYS A 43 -6.26 -14.00 -10.24
N LYS A 44 -6.32 -12.67 -10.20
CA LYS A 44 -6.06 -11.78 -11.34
C LYS A 44 -4.65 -11.22 -11.38
N LEU A 45 -3.75 -11.71 -10.52
CA LEU A 45 -2.34 -11.36 -10.60
C LEU A 45 -1.80 -11.62 -12.00
N THR A 46 -1.09 -10.64 -12.53
CA THR A 46 -0.35 -10.84 -13.78
C THR A 46 0.77 -11.85 -13.58
N PRO A 47 1.23 -12.53 -14.65
CA PRO A 47 2.35 -13.46 -14.54
C PRO A 47 3.61 -12.82 -13.94
N PHE A 48 3.84 -11.54 -14.23
CA PHE A 48 4.95 -10.78 -13.65
C PHE A 48 4.80 -10.63 -12.14
N LEU A 49 3.63 -10.22 -11.65
CA LEU A 49 3.37 -10.04 -10.23
C LEU A 49 3.49 -11.35 -9.44
N LYS A 50 3.04 -12.47 -10.02
CA LYS A 50 3.24 -13.80 -9.41
C LYS A 50 4.71 -14.11 -9.19
N LYS A 51 5.53 -13.92 -10.23
CA LYS A 51 6.99 -14.11 -10.15
C LYS A 51 7.64 -13.15 -9.18
N TYR A 52 7.17 -11.91 -9.10
CA TYR A 52 7.66 -10.92 -8.15
C TYR A 52 7.44 -11.35 -6.71
N ILE A 53 6.22 -11.77 -6.35
CA ILE A 53 5.88 -12.25 -5.01
C ILE A 53 6.76 -13.46 -4.64
N GLU A 54 6.89 -14.42 -5.55
CA GLU A 54 7.72 -15.62 -5.36
C GLU A 54 9.20 -15.26 -5.15
N HIS A 55 9.74 -14.34 -5.96
CA HIS A 55 11.13 -13.92 -5.86
C HIS A 55 11.43 -13.17 -4.56
N MET A 56 10.49 -12.34 -4.09
CA MET A 56 10.64 -11.58 -2.85
C MET A 56 10.39 -12.43 -1.60
N GLY A 57 9.80 -13.63 -1.74
CA GLY A 57 9.38 -14.47 -0.63
C GLY A 57 8.29 -13.81 0.21
N TRP A 58 7.38 -13.07 -0.43
CA TRP A 58 6.28 -12.37 0.23
C TRP A 58 4.99 -13.16 0.11
N ASP A 59 4.08 -12.99 1.06
CA ASP A 59 2.77 -13.66 1.04
C ASP A 59 1.72 -12.85 0.25
N ASP A 60 1.93 -11.54 0.08
CA ASP A 60 0.93 -10.61 -0.46
C ASP A 60 1.52 -9.41 -1.22
N LEU A 61 0.65 -8.56 -1.79
CA LEU A 61 0.98 -7.31 -2.46
C LEU A 61 0.34 -6.09 -1.79
N ASN A 62 0.13 -6.14 -0.48
CA ASN A 62 -0.61 -5.09 0.22
C ASN A 62 0.10 -3.72 0.14
N TRP A 63 1.43 -3.68 0.07
CA TRP A 63 2.17 -2.42 -0.11
C TRP A 63 1.87 -1.68 -1.44
N LEU A 64 1.21 -2.35 -2.40
CA LEU A 64 0.75 -1.78 -3.66
C LEU A 64 -0.76 -1.49 -3.68
N GLU A 65 -1.46 -1.59 -2.55
CA GLU A 65 -2.91 -1.42 -2.47
C GLU A 65 -3.37 -0.08 -3.03
N ASP A 66 -2.60 0.96 -2.74
CA ASP A 66 -2.85 2.35 -3.09
C ASP A 66 -2.37 2.74 -4.51
N VAL A 67 -1.87 1.77 -5.28
CA VAL A 67 -1.43 1.95 -6.67
C VAL A 67 -2.54 1.51 -7.62
N HIS A 68 -2.96 2.42 -8.49
CA HIS A 68 -4.07 2.21 -9.42
C HIS A 68 -3.82 2.83 -10.79
N MET A 69 -4.59 2.36 -11.77
CA MET A 69 -4.57 2.94 -13.12
C MET A 69 -5.47 4.18 -13.15
N GLY A 70 -4.87 5.33 -13.43
CA GLY A 70 -5.57 6.59 -13.66
C GLY A 70 -5.33 7.15 -15.06
N TYR A 71 -5.63 8.43 -15.23
CA TYR A 71 -5.39 9.16 -16.47
C TYR A 71 -4.74 10.51 -16.18
N GLU A 72 -3.63 10.79 -16.86
CA GLU A 72 -2.93 12.07 -16.86
C GLU A 72 -3.03 12.66 -18.26
N ASN A 73 -3.61 13.86 -18.40
CA ASN A 73 -3.81 14.53 -19.70
C ASN A 73 -4.47 13.64 -20.77
N GLY A 74 -5.48 12.84 -20.37
CA GLY A 74 -6.20 11.92 -21.25
C GLY A 74 -5.42 10.67 -21.65
N LYS A 75 -4.20 10.49 -21.14
CA LYS A 75 -3.38 9.29 -21.35
C LYS A 75 -3.42 8.41 -20.12
N PRO A 76 -3.47 7.08 -20.28
CA PRO A 76 -3.38 6.18 -19.14
C PRO A 76 -2.03 6.33 -18.42
N ALA A 77 -2.10 6.46 -17.11
CA ALA A 77 -0.93 6.63 -16.24
C ALA A 77 -1.14 5.87 -14.93
N VAL A 78 -0.07 5.30 -14.40
CA VAL A 78 -0.06 4.69 -13.07
C VAL A 78 -0.02 5.81 -12.04
N PHE A 79 -0.95 5.79 -11.10
CA PHE A 79 -0.95 6.69 -9.97
C PHE A 79 -0.48 5.94 -8.72
N ASP A 80 0.50 6.51 -8.04
CA ASP A 80 0.98 6.05 -6.75
C ASP A 80 0.62 7.09 -5.69
N ARG A 81 -0.34 6.75 -4.83
CA ARG A 81 -0.81 7.65 -3.76
C ARG A 81 0.26 7.87 -2.69
N ASN A 82 1.16 6.91 -2.45
CA ASN A 82 2.16 7.02 -1.38
C ASN A 82 3.11 8.21 -1.60
N ILE A 83 3.42 8.50 -2.86
CA ILE A 83 4.28 9.62 -3.27
C ILE A 83 3.51 10.75 -3.97
N ASN A 84 2.18 10.61 -4.08
CA ASN A 84 1.31 11.50 -4.86
C ASN A 84 1.86 11.77 -6.27
N GLY A 85 2.26 10.70 -6.97
CA GLY A 85 3.02 10.76 -8.20
C GLY A 85 2.37 9.98 -9.34
N TRP A 86 2.75 10.33 -10.57
CA TRP A 86 2.28 9.70 -11.80
C TRP A 86 3.45 9.06 -12.57
N VAL A 87 3.22 7.87 -13.11
CA VAL A 87 4.13 7.19 -14.04
C VAL A 87 3.37 6.91 -15.33
N THR A 88 3.81 7.51 -16.44
CA THR A 88 3.15 7.37 -17.74
C THR A 88 3.25 5.95 -18.27
N THR A 89 2.16 5.42 -18.84
CA THR A 89 2.17 4.11 -19.50
C THR A 89 2.66 4.19 -20.95
N PRO A 90 3.09 3.06 -21.56
CA PRO A 90 3.47 3.02 -22.96
C PRO A 90 2.31 3.44 -23.90
N PRO A 91 2.57 4.25 -24.95
CA PRO A 91 1.52 4.90 -25.75
C PRO A 91 0.63 3.96 -26.56
N LYS A 92 1.03 2.70 -26.77
CA LYS A 92 0.26 1.69 -27.54
C LYS A 92 -0.34 0.60 -26.65
N MET A 93 -0.37 0.79 -25.32
CA MET A 93 -0.90 -0.20 -24.41
C MET A 93 -2.43 -0.24 -24.47
N LYS A 94 -2.99 -1.42 -24.73
CA LYS A 94 -4.44 -1.65 -24.61
C LYS A 94 -4.76 -1.94 -23.15
N LEU A 95 -5.60 -1.12 -22.54
CA LEU A 95 -6.07 -1.37 -21.18
C LEU A 95 -7.34 -2.25 -21.18
N PRO A 96 -7.45 -3.20 -20.24
CA PRO A 96 -8.68 -3.95 -20.03
C PRO A 96 -9.82 -3.05 -19.57
N LYS A 97 -11.06 -3.49 -19.79
CA LYS A 97 -12.28 -2.77 -19.35
C LYS A 97 -12.51 -2.86 -17.85
N ASN A 98 -12.14 -3.97 -17.24
CA ASN A 98 -12.32 -4.23 -15.81
C ASN A 98 -11.29 -3.44 -14.98
N GLN A 99 -11.75 -2.73 -13.96
CA GLN A 99 -10.91 -1.84 -13.15
C GLN A 99 -9.79 -2.60 -12.45
N GLN A 100 -10.11 -3.73 -11.84
CA GLN A 100 -9.14 -4.53 -11.11
C GLN A 100 -7.98 -5.02 -11.99
N ASP A 101 -8.24 -5.40 -13.24
CA ASP A 101 -7.17 -5.81 -14.17
C ASP A 101 -6.28 -4.62 -14.54
N ARG A 102 -6.86 -3.42 -14.67
CA ARG A 102 -6.09 -2.20 -14.90
C ARG A 102 -5.19 -1.89 -13.71
N ASP A 103 -5.70 -2.06 -12.49
CA ASP A 103 -4.91 -1.81 -11.29
C ASP A 103 -3.79 -2.86 -11.12
N MET A 104 -4.02 -4.13 -11.47
CA MET A 104 -2.94 -5.13 -11.51
C MET A 104 -1.85 -4.74 -12.53
N ILE A 105 -2.23 -4.24 -13.71
CA ILE A 105 -1.28 -3.74 -14.70
C ILE A 105 -0.53 -2.50 -14.16
N ALA A 106 -1.23 -1.60 -13.46
CA ALA A 106 -0.61 -0.42 -12.87
C ALA A 106 0.50 -0.79 -11.87
N ARG A 107 0.20 -1.75 -11.00
CA ARG A 107 1.13 -2.31 -10.01
C ARG A 107 2.34 -2.95 -10.68
N GLU A 108 2.11 -3.77 -11.70
CA GLU A 108 3.19 -4.35 -12.50
C GLU A 108 4.07 -3.28 -13.15
N LEU A 109 3.47 -2.25 -13.74
CA LEU A 109 4.20 -1.17 -14.40
C LEU A 109 5.03 -0.35 -13.44
N LEU A 110 4.53 -0.07 -12.23
CA LEU A 110 5.30 0.62 -11.20
C LEU A 110 6.55 -0.17 -10.82
N ILE A 111 6.41 -1.47 -10.56
CA ILE A 111 7.56 -2.33 -10.20
C ILE A 111 8.56 -2.38 -11.35
N LYS A 112 8.09 -2.57 -12.60
CA LYS A 112 8.96 -2.56 -13.78
C LYS A 112 9.70 -1.23 -13.95
N PHE A 113 9.03 -0.12 -13.66
CA PHE A 113 9.64 1.19 -13.69
C PHE A 113 10.73 1.33 -12.61
N GLN A 114 10.43 0.93 -11.36
CA GLN A 114 11.38 0.97 -10.24
C GLN A 114 12.62 0.08 -10.48
N MET A 115 12.44 -1.08 -11.11
CA MET A 115 13.52 -2.00 -11.48
C MET A 115 14.22 -1.64 -12.79
N SER A 116 13.74 -0.63 -13.52
CA SER A 116 14.27 -0.28 -14.83
C SER A 116 15.74 0.17 -14.71
N PRO A 117 16.64 -0.28 -15.60
CA PRO A 117 18.01 0.22 -15.64
C PRO A 117 18.08 1.73 -15.95
N ASN A 118 17.02 2.28 -16.55
CA ASN A 118 16.88 3.71 -16.86
C ASN A 118 16.22 4.50 -15.71
N HIS A 119 16.00 3.89 -14.55
CA HIS A 119 15.40 4.58 -13.41
C HIS A 119 16.29 5.74 -12.94
N PRO A 120 15.74 6.93 -12.62
CA PRO A 120 16.53 8.10 -12.22
C PRO A 120 17.50 7.84 -11.07
N LEU A 121 17.12 6.99 -10.10
CA LEU A 121 18.00 6.62 -8.98
C LEU A 121 19.24 5.83 -9.42
N VAL A 122 19.19 5.08 -10.52
CA VAL A 122 20.38 4.40 -11.09
C VAL A 122 21.35 5.44 -11.65
N VAL A 123 20.84 6.48 -12.31
CA VAL A 123 21.65 7.60 -12.81
C VAL A 123 22.30 8.35 -11.65
N LEU A 124 21.53 8.67 -10.60
CA LEU A 124 22.04 9.32 -9.40
C LEU A 124 23.08 8.47 -8.68
N LYS A 125 22.85 7.15 -8.55
CA LYS A 125 23.85 6.23 -8.00
C LYS A 125 25.15 6.29 -8.80
N LYS A 126 25.10 6.21 -10.15
CA LYS A 126 26.31 6.30 -10.98
C LYS A 126 27.05 7.63 -10.83
N ALA A 127 26.32 8.73 -10.67
CA ALA A 127 26.90 10.07 -10.54
C ALA A 127 27.53 10.33 -9.16
N TYR A 128 26.92 9.83 -8.08
CA TYR A 128 27.25 10.21 -6.70
C TYR A 128 27.72 9.06 -5.80
N GLN A 129 27.82 7.83 -6.32
CA GLN A 129 28.34 6.71 -5.53
C GLN A 129 29.77 7.01 -5.08
N LYS A 130 30.00 6.96 -3.76
CA LYS A 130 31.36 6.95 -3.22
C LYS A 130 32.09 5.73 -3.76
N LYS A 131 33.26 5.97 -4.36
CA LYS A 131 34.19 4.91 -4.72
C LYS A 131 34.99 4.61 -3.44
N ASP A 132 34.94 3.35 -3.02
CA ASP A 132 35.83 2.82 -1.99
C ASP A 132 37.27 2.70 -2.53
#